data_AF-M1WJU5-F1
#
_entry.id   AF-M1WJU5-F1
#
_cell.length_a   1.000
_cell.length_b   1.000
_cell.length_c   1.000
_cell.angle_alpha   90.00
_cell.angle_beta   90.00
_cell.angle_gamma   90.00
#
_symmetry.space_group_name_H-M   'P 1'
#
loop_
_entity.id
_entity.type
_entity.pdbx_description
1 polymer ?
#
loop_
_entity_poly.entity_id
_entity_poly.type
_entity_poly.pdbx_seq_one_letter_code
_entity_poly.pdbx_strand_id
1 'polypeptide(L)' 'MKSKDNFERSVSDSETYKREIKRVNVDFPVWMVKEMDERAGRLGISRQALVKVWISDCLRSENKLAL' A
#
# COMPACT_ATOMS: atom_id res chain seq x y z
N MET A 1 -12.38 -27.91 38.58
CA MET A 1 -12.29 -26.49 38.96
C MET A 1 -11.89 -25.71 37.71
N LYS A 2 -12.69 -24.72 37.33
CA LYS A 2 -12.62 -23.99 36.05
C LYS A 2 -11.44 -23.00 36.00
N SER A 3 -11.08 -22.67 34.74
CA SER A 3 -10.58 -21.38 34.25
C SER A 3 -9.18 -20.92 34.67
N LYS A 4 -8.29 -20.80 33.68
CA LYS A 4 -7.92 -19.47 33.17
C LYS A 4 -7.84 -19.52 31.64
N ASP A 5 -8.73 -18.76 31.04
CA ASP A 5 -8.73 -18.40 29.65
C ASP A 5 -7.40 -17.73 29.30
N ASN A 6 -6.67 -18.26 28.32
CA ASN A 6 -5.77 -17.45 27.51
C ASN A 6 -6.24 -17.59 26.06
N PHE A 7 -7.35 -16.89 25.84
CA PHE A 7 -7.77 -16.37 24.56
C PHE A 7 -6.71 -15.38 24.05
N GLU A 8 -5.59 -15.89 23.57
CA GLU A 8 -4.81 -15.16 22.59
C GLU A 8 -5.16 -15.76 21.25
N ARG A 9 -6.28 -15.27 20.69
CA ARG A 9 -6.51 -15.38 19.26
C ARG A 9 -5.23 -14.90 18.58
N SER A 10 -4.54 -15.80 17.91
CA SER A 10 -3.50 -15.46 16.95
C SER A 10 -4.15 -14.50 15.94
N VAL A 11 -3.90 -13.20 16.12
CA VAL A 11 -4.20 -12.19 15.12
C VAL A 11 -3.40 -12.63 13.90
N SER A 12 -4.09 -13.20 12.92
CA SER A 12 -3.45 -13.87 11.79
C SER A 12 -2.42 -12.93 11.16
N ASP A 13 -1.21 -13.42 10.92
CA ASP A 13 -0.06 -12.65 10.41
C ASP A 13 -0.41 -11.81 9.16
N SER A 14 -1.46 -12.21 8.43
CA SER A 14 -2.01 -11.51 7.28
C SER A 14 -2.60 -10.11 7.58
N GLU A 15 -3.16 -9.89 8.76
CA GLU A 15 -3.66 -8.55 9.14
C GLU A 15 -2.54 -7.63 9.61
N THR A 16 -1.52 -8.19 10.26
CA THR A 16 -0.36 -7.46 10.78
C THR A 16 0.47 -6.92 9.61
N TYR A 17 0.73 -7.75 8.59
CA TYR A 17 1.42 -7.34 7.36
C TYR A 17 0.76 -6.12 6.66
N LYS A 18 -0.58 -6.03 6.69
CA LYS A 18 -1.31 -4.90 6.08
C LYS A 18 -1.19 -3.59 6.87
N ARG A 19 -0.79 -3.65 8.14
CA ARG A 19 -0.67 -2.49 9.04
C ARG A 19 0.79 -2.03 9.22
N GLU A 20 1.76 -2.86 8.87
CA GLU A 20 3.18 -2.53 8.95
C GLU A 20 3.61 -1.58 7.84
N ILE A 21 4.25 -0.47 8.22
CA ILE A 21 4.80 0.51 7.26
C ILE A 21 6.28 0.21 7.05
N LYS A 22 6.65 -0.14 5.81
CA LYS A 22 8.05 -0.28 5.39
C LYS A 22 8.44 0.87 4.45
N ARG A 23 9.53 1.58 4.76
CA ARG A 23 10.10 2.58 3.84
C ARG A 23 10.85 1.88 2.71
N VAL A 24 10.65 2.37 1.50
CA VAL A 24 11.35 1.90 0.29
C VAL A 24 11.85 3.14 -0.45
N ASN A 25 13.13 3.14 -0.82
CA ASN A 25 13.73 4.20 -1.61
C ASN A 25 13.71 3.79 -3.08
N VAL A 26 13.28 4.70 -3.96
CA VAL A 26 13.19 4.47 -5.41
C VAL A 26 13.59 5.77 -6.11
N ASP A 27 14.47 5.65 -7.10
CA ASP A 27 14.83 6.76 -7.97
C ASP A 27 13.94 6.75 -9.21
N PHE A 28 13.50 7.94 -9.65
CA PHE A 28 12.69 8.12 -10.84
C PHE A 28 13.37 9.07 -11.82
N PRO A 29 13.27 8.83 -13.14
CA PRO A 29 13.69 9.80 -14.13
C PRO A 29 12.98 11.15 -13.95
N VAL A 30 13.68 12.25 -14.22
CA VAL A 30 13.15 13.62 -14.04
C VAL A 30 11.83 13.84 -14.78
N TRP A 31 11.72 13.34 -16.01
CA TRP A 31 10.49 13.46 -16.80
C TRP A 31 9.30 12.79 -16.11
N MET A 32 9.51 11.64 -15.46
CA MET A 32 8.45 10.90 -14.80
C MET A 32 7.96 11.65 -13.55
N VAL A 33 8.89 12.23 -12.78
CA VAL A 33 8.54 13.05 -11.60
C VAL A 33 7.68 14.25 -12.01
N LYS A 34 8.05 14.93 -13.11
CA LYS A 34 7.30 16.08 -13.62
C LYS A 34 5.86 15.72 -14.01
N GLU A 35 5.68 14.65 -14.79
CA GLU A 35 4.36 14.17 -15.18
C GLU A 35 3.50 13.79 -13.96
N MET A 36 4.12 13.13 -12.97
CA MET A 36 3.45 12.80 -11.71
C MET A 36 3.02 14.04 -10.93
N ASP A 37 3.84 15.09 -10.90
CA ASP A 37 3.51 16.35 -10.24
C ASP A 37 2.34 17.07 -10.87
N GLU A 38 2.34 17.17 -12.20
CA GLU A 38 1.23 17.77 -12.92
C GLU A 38 -0.07 17.02 -12.65
N ARG A 39 -0.02 15.68 -12.63
CA ARG A 39 -1.20 14.86 -12.36
C ARG A 39 -1.66 14.97 -10.91
N ALA A 40 -0.73 14.94 -9.95
CA ALA A 40 -1.02 15.10 -8.54
C ALA A 40 -1.64 16.48 -8.26
N GLY A 41 -1.10 17.54 -8.88
CA GLY A 41 -1.63 18.90 -8.81
C GLY A 41 -3.04 19.01 -9.36
N ARG A 42 -3.33 18.42 -10.54
CA ARG A 42 -4.69 18.36 -11.11
C ARG A 42 -5.70 17.65 -10.20
N LEU A 43 -5.25 16.66 -9.43
CA LEU A 43 -6.08 15.90 -8.50
C LEU A 43 -6.12 16.50 -7.08
N GLY A 44 -5.32 17.54 -6.80
CA GLY A 44 -5.22 18.14 -5.47
C GLY A 44 -4.63 17.20 -4.40
N ILE A 45 -3.80 16.24 -4.79
CA ILE A 45 -3.17 15.27 -3.88
C ILE A 45 -1.65 15.39 -3.91
N SER A 46 -0.97 14.79 -2.93
CA SER A 46 0.49 14.70 -2.94
C SER A 46 0.99 13.67 -3.95
N ARG A 47 2.20 13.86 -4.47
CA ARG A 47 2.89 12.87 -5.32
C ARG A 47 2.93 11.48 -4.65
N GLN A 48 3.22 11.43 -3.35
CA GLN A 48 3.26 10.18 -2.58
C GLN A 48 1.88 9.48 -2.55
N ALA A 49 0.78 10.24 -2.46
CA ALA A 49 -0.56 9.67 -2.51
C ALA A 49 -0.86 9.13 -3.92
N LEU A 50 -0.48 9.87 -4.97
CA LEU A 50 -0.62 9.42 -6.36
C LEU A 50 0.12 8.09 -6.60
N VAL A 51 1.37 8.00 -6.16
CA VAL A 51 2.19 6.76 -6.25
C VAL A 51 1.50 5.59 -5.58
N LYS A 52 0.98 5.77 -4.35
CA LYS A 52 0.29 4.69 -3.63
C LYS A 52 -0.93 4.18 -4.38
N VAL A 53 -1.74 5.09 -4.92
CA VAL A 53 -2.96 4.72 -5.67
C VAL A 53 -2.59 3.93 -6.93
N TRP A 54 -1.64 4.43 -7.72
CA TRP A 54 -1.24 3.76 -8.96
C TRP A 54 -0.62 2.37 -8.73
N ILE A 55 0.27 2.24 -7.74
CA ILE A 55 0.86 0.93 -7.40
C ILE A 55 -0.23 -0.03 -6.90
N SER A 56 -1.13 0.45 -6.03
CA SER A 56 -2.27 -0.35 -5.55
C SER A 56 -3.14 -0.84 -6.70
N ASP A 57 -3.48 0.03 -7.64
CA ASP A 57 -4.33 -0.33 -8.78
C ASP A 57 -3.63 -1.30 -9.74
N CYS A 58 -2.34 -1.11 -10.00
CA CYS A 58 -1.53 -2.04 -10.80
C CYS A 58 -1.49 -3.44 -10.19
N LEU A 59 -1.18 -3.54 -8.89
CA LEU A 59 -1.14 -4.82 -8.17
C LEU A 59 -2.51 -5.49 -8.08
N ARG A 60 -3.59 -4.70 -8.00
CA ARG A 60 -4.97 -5.22 -8.00
C ARG A 60 -5.40 -5.70 -9.38
N SER A 61 -4.99 -5.03 -10.45
CA SER A 61 -5.31 -5.47 -11.81
C SER A 61 -4.58 -6.75 -12.17
N GLU A 62 -3.30 -6.88 -11.80
CA GLU A 62 -2.53 -8.11 -11.98
C GLU A 62 -3.19 -9.29 -11.27
N ASN A 63 -3.59 -9.12 -10.00
CA ASN A 63 -4.28 -10.16 -9.25
C ASN A 63 -5.64 -10.55 -9.86
N LYS A 64 -6.36 -9.62 -10.50
CA LYS A 64 -7.64 -9.91 -11.15
C LYS A 64 -7.50 -10.65 -12.48
N LEU A 65 -6.37 -10.49 -13.17
CA LEU A 65 -6.08 -11.17 -14.44
C LEU A 65 -5.51 -12.59 -14.24
N ALA A 66 -5.10 -12.92 -13.01
CA ALA A 66 -4.60 -14.24 -12.64
C ALA A 66 -5.69 -15.21 -12.12
N LEU A 67 -6.97 -14.85 -12.28
CA LEU A 67 -8.17 -15.64 -11.94
C LEU A 67 -8.96 -15.98 -13.22
#